data_AF-A0A836RK11-F1
#
_entry.id   AF-A0A836RK11-F1
#
_cell.length_a   1.000
_cell.length_b   1.000
_cell.length_c   1.000
_cell.angle_alpha   90.00
_cell.angle_beta   90.00
_cell.angle_gamma   90.00
#
_symmetry.space_group_name_H-M   'P 1'
#
loop_
_entity.id
_entity.type
_entity.pdbx_description
1 polymer ?
#
loop_
_entity_poly.entity_id
_entity_poly.type
_entity_poly.pdbx_seq_one_letter_code
_entity_poly.pdbx_strand_id
1 'polypeptide(L)'
;PGRELFTRDKKNITIDAYICWRIASPTTEEARSLTDRPVVRFFRALGARDVAEARLDSRVRSILSTALGQVELSHLMSVTDSETGPAQTAPGLLEQLSRTVREQVHRRPDEPTSIRDRLGIEIVDVRIKRINFPLGNQQAVFERMKSERRKIADRYRSAGMAENMVIKSQADRQYNEILAKADADAERIRGEAEAEAIAILNKAHAQDPEFYRLMRTLDTYRTILNERTTLVLSASSALLKLLTEGIPDRSAPLPSSGKDTESENGAAPTPDVTQRRSSPAAPQPGARVAAESAASSPGRSPAQKDPVP
;
A
#
# COMPACT_ATOMS: atom_id res chain seq x y z
N PRO A 1 -3.06 -44.67 25.98
CA PRO A 1 -4.19 -44.50 25.04
C PRO A 1 -4.71 -43.08 25.17
N GLY A 2 -5.08 -42.46 24.06
CA GLY A 2 -5.55 -41.08 24.04
C GLY A 2 -6.83 -40.94 24.84
N ARG A 3 -6.93 -39.86 25.62
CA ARG A 3 -8.07 -39.62 26.52
C ARG A 3 -8.91 -38.46 26.04
N GLU A 4 -10.22 -38.65 26.09
CA GLU A 4 -11.20 -37.61 25.75
C GLU A 4 -11.28 -36.57 26.87
N LEU A 5 -11.09 -35.31 26.48
CA LEU A 5 -11.14 -34.13 27.32
C LEU A 5 -11.94 -33.04 26.59
N PHE A 6 -12.45 -32.08 27.35
CA PHE A 6 -13.22 -30.97 26.80
C PHE A 6 -12.46 -29.66 26.93
N THR A 7 -12.50 -28.86 25.88
CA THR A 7 -12.05 -27.47 25.89
C THR A 7 -13.11 -26.53 26.46
N ARG A 8 -12.75 -25.25 26.68
CA ARG A 8 -13.68 -24.21 27.15
C ARG A 8 -14.93 -24.08 26.28
N ASP A 9 -14.80 -24.26 24.97
CA ASP A 9 -15.87 -24.24 23.98
C ASP A 9 -16.63 -25.58 23.85
N LYS A 10 -16.49 -26.47 24.84
CA LYS A 10 -17.16 -27.79 24.93
C LYS A 10 -16.86 -28.70 23.75
N LYS A 11 -15.67 -28.57 23.14
CA LYS A 11 -15.24 -29.46 22.06
C LYS A 11 -14.50 -30.64 22.64
N ASN A 12 -14.85 -31.84 22.17
CA ASN A 12 -14.16 -33.05 22.52
C ASN A 12 -12.81 -33.09 21.79
N ILE A 13 -11.74 -33.37 22.53
CA ILE A 13 -10.39 -33.60 22.03
C ILE A 13 -9.80 -34.83 22.70
N THR A 14 -9.05 -35.62 21.94
CA THR A 14 -8.32 -36.77 22.48
C THR A 14 -6.87 -36.39 22.68
N ILE A 15 -6.37 -36.46 23.92
CA ILE A 15 -4.99 -36.11 24.24
C ILE A 15 -4.20 -37.32 24.72
N ASP A 16 -3.01 -37.47 24.16
CA ASP A 16 -1.96 -38.35 24.65
C ASP A 16 -0.90 -37.50 25.36
N ALA A 17 -0.66 -37.78 26.64
CA ALA A 17 0.40 -37.14 27.43
C ALA A 17 1.26 -38.21 28.12
N TYR A 18 2.52 -37.90 28.39
CA TYR A 18 3.41 -38.75 29.16
C TYR A 18 4.01 -37.97 30.34
N ILE A 19 4.32 -38.72 31.40
CA ILE A 19 4.99 -38.22 32.60
C ILE A 19 6.25 -39.05 32.86
N CYS A 20 7.36 -38.36 33.05
CA CYS A 20 8.63 -38.95 33.46
C CYS A 20 8.88 -38.58 34.92
N TRP A 21 9.04 -39.57 35.78
CA TRP A 21 9.26 -39.38 37.22
C TRP A 21 10.32 -40.33 37.75
N ARG A 22 10.92 -39.97 38.88
CA ARG A 22 11.87 -40.81 39.63
C ARG A 22 11.65 -40.63 41.12
N ILE A 23 12.10 -41.59 41.94
CA ILE A 23 12.17 -41.39 43.39
C ILE A 23 13.21 -40.31 43.66
N ALA A 24 12.85 -39.31 44.47
CA ALA A 24 13.70 -38.16 44.72
C ALA A 24 14.99 -38.57 45.44
N SER A 25 16.11 -37.93 45.07
CA SER A 25 17.36 -38.11 45.80
C SER A 25 17.30 -37.42 47.16
N PRO A 26 17.86 -38.02 48.22
CA PRO A 26 17.86 -37.40 49.54
C PRO A 26 18.69 -36.13 49.53
N THR A 27 18.16 -35.07 50.13
CA THR A 27 18.94 -33.85 50.39
C THR A 27 19.91 -34.10 51.54
N THR A 28 21.01 -33.33 51.64
CA THR A 28 22.04 -33.50 52.69
C THR A 28 21.48 -33.52 54.12
N GLU A 29 20.38 -32.82 54.38
CA GLU A 29 19.69 -32.80 55.67
C GLU A 29 18.81 -34.03 55.90
N GLU A 30 18.03 -34.42 54.88
CA GLU A 30 17.18 -35.63 54.88
C GLU A 30 18.00 -36.93 54.92
N ALA A 31 19.28 -36.87 54.52
CA ALA A 31 20.20 -37.99 54.63
C ALA A 31 20.59 -38.31 56.08
N ARG A 32 20.46 -37.35 57.01
CA ARG A 32 20.79 -37.54 58.44
C ARG A 32 19.72 -38.33 59.20
N SER A 33 18.47 -38.24 58.78
CA SER A 33 17.32 -38.92 59.40
C SER A 33 16.82 -40.05 58.50
N LEU A 34 16.93 -41.30 58.95
CA LEU A 34 16.52 -42.47 58.16
C LEU A 34 15.03 -42.45 57.80
N THR A 35 14.18 -41.86 58.64
CA THR A 35 12.73 -41.73 58.46
C THR A 35 12.32 -40.63 57.48
N ASP A 36 13.17 -39.63 57.27
CA ASP A 36 12.87 -38.49 56.37
C ASP A 36 13.35 -38.68 54.94
N ARG A 37 14.00 -39.82 54.65
CA ARG A 37 14.48 -40.12 53.32
C ARG A 37 13.30 -40.23 52.34
N PRO A 38 13.37 -39.61 51.14
CA PRO A 38 12.31 -39.67 50.16
C PRO A 38 11.89 -41.10 49.77
N VAL A 39 12.82 -42.05 49.76
CA VAL A 39 12.53 -43.46 49.50
C VAL A 39 11.60 -44.08 50.54
N VAL A 40 11.78 -43.75 51.82
CA VAL A 40 10.92 -44.26 52.91
C VAL A 40 9.53 -43.63 52.83
N ARG A 41 9.46 -42.33 52.49
CA ARG A 41 8.19 -41.63 52.24
C ARG A 41 7.43 -42.25 51.06
N PHE A 42 8.12 -42.61 49.98
CA PHE A 42 7.52 -43.29 48.83
C PHE A 42 6.90 -44.63 49.22
N PHE A 43 7.66 -45.51 49.89
CA PHE A 43 7.14 -46.82 50.30
C PHE A 43 6.03 -46.73 51.34
N ARG A 44 6.05 -45.72 52.23
CA ARG A 44 4.97 -45.49 53.19
C ARG A 44 3.70 -44.94 52.53
N ALA A 45 3.83 -44.03 51.57
CA ALA A 45 2.70 -43.31 50.99
C ALA A 45 2.06 -44.02 49.78
N LEU A 46 2.86 -44.73 48.99
CA LEU A 46 2.48 -45.34 47.72
C LEU A 46 2.71 -46.85 47.68
N GLY A 47 3.77 -47.34 48.34
CA GLY A 47 4.06 -48.76 48.52
C GLY A 47 4.58 -49.47 47.26
N ALA A 48 3.94 -49.30 46.12
CA ALA A 48 4.28 -49.96 44.86
C ALA A 48 4.31 -48.96 43.69
N ARG A 49 5.04 -49.35 42.64
CA ARG A 49 5.15 -48.57 41.40
C ARG A 49 3.79 -48.35 40.73
N ASP A 50 2.96 -49.39 40.64
CA ASP A 50 1.66 -49.31 39.96
C ASP A 50 0.72 -48.29 40.63
N VAL A 51 0.76 -48.23 41.98
CA VAL A 51 -0.01 -47.25 42.76
C VAL A 51 0.50 -45.84 42.51
N ALA A 52 1.82 -45.66 42.41
CA ALA A 52 2.42 -44.38 42.07
C ALA A 52 2.02 -43.93 40.66
N GLU A 53 2.10 -44.82 39.67
CA GLU A 53 1.69 -44.54 38.29
C GLU A 53 0.21 -44.16 38.21
N ALA A 54 -0.69 -44.93 38.83
CA ALA A 54 -2.12 -44.64 38.84
C ALA A 54 -2.46 -43.29 39.50
N ARG A 55 -1.80 -42.96 40.63
CA ARG A 55 -2.02 -41.67 41.32
C ARG A 55 -1.48 -40.48 40.51
N LEU A 56 -0.28 -40.61 39.95
CA LEU A 56 0.31 -39.57 39.10
C LEU A 56 -0.52 -39.36 37.84
N ASP A 57 -0.99 -40.43 37.22
CA ASP A 57 -1.85 -40.39 36.05
C ASP A 57 -3.17 -39.67 36.33
N SER A 58 -3.86 -40.03 37.42
CA SER A 58 -5.09 -39.35 37.84
C SER A 58 -4.87 -37.86 38.12
N ARG A 59 -3.71 -37.51 38.69
CA ARG A 59 -3.35 -36.12 38.99
C ARG A 59 -3.07 -35.31 37.72
N VAL A 60 -2.23 -35.83 36.83
CA VAL A 60 -1.95 -35.22 35.52
C VAL A 60 -3.23 -35.04 34.73
N ARG A 61 -4.13 -36.04 34.75
CA ARG A 61 -5.45 -35.95 34.10
C ARG A 61 -6.30 -34.82 34.66
N SER A 62 -6.39 -34.71 35.99
CA SER A 62 -7.18 -33.64 36.64
C SER A 62 -6.65 -32.25 36.28
N ILE A 63 -5.33 -32.09 36.27
CA ILE A 63 -4.66 -30.84 35.91
C ILE A 63 -4.86 -30.51 34.44
N LEU A 64 -4.62 -31.46 33.54
CA LEU A 64 -4.86 -31.29 32.10
C LEU A 64 -6.31 -30.93 31.82
N SER A 65 -7.27 -31.62 32.43
CA SER A 65 -8.70 -31.33 32.27
C SER A 65 -9.06 -29.92 32.73
N THR A 66 -8.43 -29.43 33.80
CA THR A 66 -8.67 -28.08 34.32
C THR A 66 -8.06 -27.02 33.40
N ALA A 67 -6.80 -27.22 33.00
CA ALA A 67 -6.08 -26.31 32.13
C ALA A 67 -6.75 -26.20 30.74
N LEU A 68 -7.17 -27.32 30.16
CA LEU A 68 -7.84 -27.34 28.85
C LEU A 68 -9.27 -26.79 28.92
N GLY A 69 -9.96 -26.96 30.05
CA GLY A 69 -11.27 -26.37 30.28
C GLY A 69 -11.25 -24.83 30.28
N GLN A 70 -10.08 -24.20 30.41
CA GLN A 70 -9.90 -22.75 30.38
C GLN A 70 -9.49 -22.22 29.00
N VAL A 71 -9.05 -23.08 28.09
CA VAL A 71 -8.53 -22.70 26.77
C VAL A 71 -9.54 -23.04 25.68
N GLU A 72 -9.71 -22.13 24.71
CA GLU A 72 -10.53 -22.38 23.53
C GLU A 72 -9.77 -23.22 22.50
N LEU A 73 -10.49 -24.07 21.77
CA LEU A 73 -9.92 -24.92 20.72
C LEU A 73 -9.13 -24.12 19.66
N SER A 74 -9.65 -22.94 19.30
CA SER A 74 -9.04 -22.01 18.34
C SER A 74 -7.62 -21.60 18.73
N HIS A 75 -7.38 -21.38 20.03
CA HIS A 75 -6.08 -20.95 20.55
C HIS A 75 -5.09 -22.12 20.67
N LEU A 76 -5.58 -23.35 20.86
CA LEU A 76 -4.74 -24.56 20.77
C LEU A 76 -4.28 -24.82 19.33
N MET A 77 -5.03 -24.34 18.34
CA MET A 77 -4.80 -24.54 16.91
C MET A 77 -4.08 -23.37 16.22
N SER A 78 -3.87 -22.24 16.91
CA SER A 78 -3.03 -21.17 16.38
C SER A 78 -1.58 -21.65 16.43
N VAL A 79 -1.18 -22.36 15.37
CA VAL A 79 0.22 -22.37 14.96
C VAL A 79 0.57 -20.91 14.77
N THR A 80 1.38 -20.40 15.70
CA THR A 80 2.09 -19.14 15.52
C THR A 80 2.80 -19.25 14.18
N ASP A 81 2.27 -18.51 13.21
CA ASP A 81 2.90 -18.14 11.95
C ASP A 81 3.72 -19.24 11.28
N SER A 82 3.07 -20.04 10.43
CA SER A 82 3.77 -20.86 9.44
C SER A 82 4.57 -20.02 8.40
N GLU A 83 4.60 -18.69 8.55
CA GLU A 83 5.46 -17.78 7.79
C GLU A 83 6.88 -17.73 8.33
N THR A 84 7.11 -18.07 9.60
CA THR A 84 8.46 -18.28 10.14
C THR A 84 8.81 -19.76 10.02
N GLY A 85 9.82 -20.05 9.21
CA GLY A 85 10.37 -21.41 9.07
C GLY A 85 10.80 -22.03 10.42
N PRO A 86 11.19 -23.31 10.43
CA PRO A 86 11.38 -24.14 11.64
C PRO A 86 12.40 -23.63 12.68
N ALA A 87 13.07 -22.50 12.42
CA ALA A 87 14.14 -21.96 13.26
C ALA A 87 13.67 -20.99 14.37
N GLN A 88 12.42 -20.47 14.33
CA GLN A 88 11.93 -19.49 15.31
C GLN A 88 10.56 -19.86 15.85
N THR A 89 10.38 -21.13 16.22
CA THR A 89 9.20 -21.55 16.97
C THR A 89 9.29 -20.92 18.35
N ALA A 90 8.66 -19.75 18.56
CA ALA A 90 8.27 -19.31 19.89
C ALA A 90 7.63 -20.53 20.60
N PRO A 91 7.94 -20.82 21.88
CA PRO A 91 7.42 -22.01 22.54
C PRO A 91 5.90 -22.01 22.34
N GLY A 92 5.44 -22.94 21.50
CA GLY A 92 4.05 -22.95 21.05
C GLY A 92 3.13 -22.99 22.26
N LEU A 93 1.87 -22.60 22.09
CA LEU A 93 0.92 -22.60 23.20
C LEU A 93 0.83 -23.97 23.91
N LEU A 94 1.10 -25.06 23.19
CA LEU A 94 1.25 -26.41 23.76
C LEU A 94 2.45 -26.58 24.70
N GLU A 95 3.58 -25.93 24.43
CA GLU A 95 4.76 -25.92 25.29
C GLU A 95 4.54 -25.03 26.53
N GLN A 96 3.81 -23.94 26.38
CA GLN A 96 3.37 -23.14 27.53
C GLN A 96 2.43 -23.97 28.42
N LEU A 97 1.46 -24.65 27.81
CA LEU A 97 0.54 -25.54 28.51
C LEU A 97 1.27 -26.70 29.20
N SER A 98 2.24 -27.34 28.54
CA SER A 98 3.04 -28.42 29.14
C SER A 98 3.84 -27.92 30.34
N ARG A 99 4.42 -26.72 30.25
CA ARG A 99 5.11 -26.06 31.38
C ARG A 99 4.16 -25.79 32.55
N THR A 100 3.01 -25.17 32.30
CA THR A 100 2.01 -24.90 33.35
C THR A 100 1.52 -26.19 34.00
N VAL A 101 1.25 -27.23 33.20
CA VAL A 101 0.87 -28.56 33.71
C VAL A 101 1.99 -29.13 34.58
N ARG A 102 3.25 -29.08 34.12
CA ARG A 102 4.39 -29.56 34.89
C ARG A 102 4.53 -28.85 36.24
N GLU A 103 4.40 -27.53 36.25
CA GLU A 103 4.43 -26.71 37.47
C GLU A 103 3.31 -27.11 38.44
N GLN A 104 2.08 -27.25 37.94
CA GLN A 104 0.92 -27.66 38.75
C GLN A 104 1.01 -29.11 39.25
N VAL A 105 1.63 -30.01 38.47
CA VAL A 105 1.88 -31.38 38.90
C VAL A 105 2.93 -31.37 40.02
N HIS A 106 4.00 -30.57 39.89
CA HIS A 106 5.04 -30.44 40.92
C HIS A 106 4.50 -29.86 42.23
N ARG A 107 3.70 -28.79 42.11
CA ARG A 107 3.03 -28.15 43.24
C ARG A 107 1.70 -27.58 42.78
N ARG A 108 0.63 -28.09 43.37
CA ARG A 108 -0.70 -27.50 43.16
C ARG A 108 -0.82 -26.23 44.00
N PRO A 109 -1.43 -25.14 43.47
CA PRO A 109 -1.65 -23.92 44.25
C PRO A 109 -2.41 -24.16 45.55
N ASP A 110 -3.34 -25.12 45.54
CA ASP A 110 -4.21 -25.48 46.66
C ASP A 110 -3.50 -26.32 47.75
N GLU A 111 -2.26 -26.74 47.51
CA GLU A 111 -1.55 -27.65 48.40
C GLU A 111 -0.28 -26.99 48.96
N PRO A 112 -0.09 -26.95 50.30
CA PRO A 112 1.05 -26.28 50.92
C PRO A 112 2.37 -27.00 50.66
N THR A 113 2.32 -28.29 50.34
CA THR A 113 3.48 -29.18 50.29
C THR A 113 3.66 -29.78 48.89
N SER A 114 4.89 -29.86 48.40
CA SER A 114 5.16 -30.42 47.07
C SER A 114 4.89 -31.93 46.99
N ILE A 115 4.84 -32.49 45.78
CA ILE A 115 4.81 -33.97 45.61
C ILE A 115 6.07 -34.61 46.18
N ARG A 116 7.21 -33.94 46.08
CA ARG A 116 8.49 -34.44 46.61
C ARG A 116 8.40 -34.66 48.11
N ASP A 117 7.90 -33.68 48.85
CA ASP A 117 7.92 -33.76 50.31
C ASP A 117 6.83 -34.71 50.84
N ARG A 118 5.68 -34.81 50.15
CA ARG A 118 4.59 -35.72 50.53
C ARG A 118 4.79 -37.17 50.13
N LEU A 119 5.28 -37.41 48.91
CA LEU A 119 5.32 -38.73 48.28
C LEU A 119 6.74 -39.23 47.99
N GLY A 120 7.77 -38.39 48.17
CA GLY A 120 9.15 -38.77 47.88
C GLY A 120 9.47 -38.88 46.39
N ILE A 121 8.66 -38.29 45.51
CA ILE A 121 8.79 -38.38 44.05
C ILE A 121 9.26 -37.05 43.46
N GLU A 122 10.17 -37.13 42.49
CA GLU A 122 10.60 -36.01 41.65
C GLU A 122 10.06 -36.19 40.22
N ILE A 123 9.47 -35.12 39.67
CA ILE A 123 8.95 -35.10 38.31
C ILE A 123 10.04 -34.55 37.39
N VAL A 124 10.49 -35.38 36.45
CA VAL A 124 11.53 -35.03 35.49
C VAL A 124 10.93 -34.24 34.33
N ASP A 125 9.81 -34.71 33.76
CA ASP A 125 9.14 -34.03 32.67
C ASP A 125 7.67 -34.43 32.52
N VAL A 126 6.86 -33.54 31.97
CA VAL A 126 5.47 -33.80 31.59
C VAL A 126 5.23 -33.15 30.24
N ARG A 127 4.91 -33.92 29.20
CA ARG A 127 4.61 -33.36 27.88
C ARG A 127 3.40 -34.00 27.23
N ILE A 128 2.81 -33.20 26.34
CA ILE A 128 1.70 -33.62 25.48
C ILE A 128 2.33 -34.19 24.20
N LYS A 129 2.02 -35.45 23.91
CA LYS A 129 2.53 -36.18 22.73
C LYS A 129 1.68 -35.89 21.49
N ARG A 130 0.35 -35.93 21.63
CA ARG A 130 -0.58 -35.76 20.50
C ARG A 130 -1.93 -35.22 20.97
N ILE A 131 -2.54 -34.39 20.14
CA ILE A 131 -3.93 -33.97 20.27
C ILE A 131 -4.66 -34.41 18.99
N ASN A 132 -5.76 -35.14 19.13
CA ASN A 132 -6.63 -35.51 18.03
C ASN A 132 -7.98 -34.84 18.20
N PHE A 133 -8.56 -34.41 17.08
CA PHE A 133 -9.93 -33.90 17.03
C PHE A 133 -10.83 -34.99 16.46
N PRO A 134 -12.04 -35.19 17.01
CA PRO A 134 -13.02 -36.10 16.41
C PRO A 134 -13.36 -35.66 14.99
N LEU A 135 -13.33 -36.59 14.04
CA LEU A 135 -13.45 -36.35 12.60
C LEU A 135 -14.69 -35.51 12.23
N GLY A 136 -15.81 -35.68 12.95
CA GLY A 136 -17.05 -34.94 12.70
C GLY A 136 -16.97 -33.42 12.91
N ASN A 137 -16.02 -32.93 13.72
CA ASN A 137 -15.87 -31.48 13.98
C ASN A 137 -14.82 -30.81 13.06
N GLN A 138 -13.93 -31.58 12.44
CA GLN A 138 -12.84 -31.04 11.64
C GLN A 138 -13.34 -30.30 10.41
N GLN A 139 -14.34 -30.85 9.72
CA GLN A 139 -14.90 -30.25 8.51
C GLN A 139 -15.62 -28.93 8.79
N ALA A 140 -16.36 -28.85 9.90
CA ALA A 140 -17.05 -27.62 10.32
C ALA A 140 -16.07 -26.51 10.69
N VAL A 141 -14.96 -26.84 11.37
CA VAL A 141 -13.91 -25.88 11.69
C VAL A 141 -13.20 -25.40 10.43
N PHE A 142 -12.87 -26.33 9.51
CA PHE A 142 -12.21 -25.98 8.24
C PHE A 142 -13.07 -25.05 7.37
N GLU A 143 -14.37 -25.33 7.23
CA GLU A 143 -15.29 -24.45 6.47
C GLU A 143 -15.45 -23.09 7.14
N ARG A 144 -15.47 -23.02 8.48
CA ARG A 144 -15.46 -21.74 9.20
C ARG A 144 -14.18 -20.96 8.92
N MET A 145 -13.00 -21.59 8.99
CA MET A 145 -11.73 -20.94 8.69
C MET A 145 -11.68 -20.41 7.26
N LYS A 146 -12.18 -21.19 6.30
CA LYS A 146 -12.27 -20.78 4.88
C LYS A 146 -13.19 -19.58 4.71
N SER A 147 -14.34 -19.57 5.39
CA SER A 147 -15.28 -18.43 5.38
C SER A 147 -14.67 -17.18 6.02
N GLU A 148 -14.01 -17.31 7.17
CA GLU A 148 -13.32 -16.20 7.83
C GLU A 148 -12.18 -15.65 6.97
N ARG A 149 -11.34 -16.52 6.38
CA ARG A 149 -10.27 -16.12 5.45
C ARG A 149 -10.80 -15.40 4.21
N ARG A 150 -11.92 -15.86 3.64
CA ARG A 150 -12.59 -15.16 2.53
C ARG A 150 -13.09 -13.78 2.95
N LYS A 151 -13.77 -13.67 4.09
CA LYS A 151 -14.24 -12.37 4.63
C LYS A 151 -13.09 -11.40 4.87
N ILE A 152 -11.97 -11.89 5.39
CA ILE A 152 -10.77 -11.06 5.61
C ILE A 152 -10.21 -10.59 4.26
N ALA A 153 -10.04 -11.50 3.29
CA ALA A 153 -9.56 -11.15 1.96
C ALA A 153 -10.47 -10.14 1.25
N ASP A 154 -11.79 -10.32 1.33
CA ASP A 154 -12.77 -9.41 0.73
C ASP A 154 -12.73 -8.04 1.40
N ARG A 155 -12.59 -7.97 2.73
CA ARG A 155 -12.39 -6.71 3.45
C ARG A 155 -11.15 -5.97 2.97
N TYR A 156 -10.02 -6.67 2.81
CA TYR A 156 -8.78 -6.06 2.29
C TYR A 156 -8.94 -5.57 0.85
N ARG A 157 -9.60 -6.35 -0.01
CA ARG A 157 -9.88 -5.92 -1.40
C ARG A 157 -10.77 -4.69 -1.44
N SER A 158 -11.86 -4.67 -0.67
CA SER A 158 -12.77 -3.53 -0.60
C SER A 158 -12.08 -2.28 -0.06
N ALA A 159 -11.25 -2.41 0.97
CA ALA A 159 -10.47 -1.30 1.50
C ALA A 159 -9.49 -0.75 0.47
N GLY A 160 -8.72 -1.62 -0.20
CA GLY A 160 -7.79 -1.20 -1.25
C GLY A 160 -8.49 -0.57 -2.47
N MET A 161 -9.67 -1.06 -2.84
CA MET A 161 -10.48 -0.44 -3.90
C MET A 161 -11.00 0.95 -3.49
N ALA A 162 -11.46 1.11 -2.25
CA ALA A 162 -11.93 2.39 -1.73
C ALA A 162 -10.80 3.42 -1.69
N GLU A 163 -9.63 3.05 -1.17
CA GLU A 163 -8.46 3.93 -1.13
C GLU A 163 -7.97 4.31 -2.53
N ASN A 164 -7.93 3.36 -3.47
CA ASN A 164 -7.58 3.62 -4.86
C ASN A 164 -8.57 4.62 -5.52
N MET A 165 -9.88 4.48 -5.29
CA MET A 165 -10.87 5.43 -5.80
C MET A 165 -10.67 6.84 -5.23
N VAL A 166 -10.35 6.96 -3.95
CA VAL A 166 -10.05 8.26 -3.32
C VAL A 166 -8.82 8.88 -3.97
N ILE A 167 -7.71 8.13 -4.08
CA ILE A 167 -6.47 8.61 -4.68
C ILE A 167 -6.69 9.05 -6.13
N LYS A 168 -7.39 8.24 -6.93
CA LYS A 168 -7.72 8.58 -8.32
C LYS A 168 -8.57 9.83 -8.43
N SER A 169 -9.65 9.92 -7.66
CA SER A 169 -10.52 11.11 -7.71
C SER A 169 -9.80 12.39 -7.29
N GLN A 170 -8.90 12.31 -6.31
CA GLN A 170 -8.05 13.43 -5.89
C GLN A 170 -7.05 13.80 -6.98
N ALA A 171 -6.39 12.81 -7.61
CA ALA A 171 -5.47 13.04 -8.71
C ALA A 171 -6.16 13.67 -9.92
N ASP A 172 -7.34 13.18 -10.31
CA ASP A 172 -8.14 13.71 -11.42
C ASP A 172 -8.59 15.15 -11.12
N ARG A 173 -9.00 15.43 -9.88
CA ARG A 173 -9.35 16.79 -9.46
C ARG A 173 -8.14 17.72 -9.55
N GLN A 174 -6.99 17.32 -9.02
CA GLN A 174 -5.77 18.13 -9.08
C GLN A 174 -5.32 18.36 -10.52
N TYR A 175 -5.37 17.33 -11.37
CA TYR A 175 -5.07 17.43 -12.78
C TYR A 175 -5.97 18.48 -13.47
N ASN A 176 -7.28 18.40 -13.25
CA ASN A 176 -8.24 19.34 -13.84
C ASN A 176 -8.05 20.77 -13.30
N GLU A 177 -7.77 20.94 -12.01
CA GLU A 177 -7.48 22.26 -11.42
C GLU A 177 -6.20 22.88 -12.00
N ILE A 178 -5.15 22.08 -12.21
CA ILE A 178 -3.90 22.56 -12.83
C ILE A 178 -4.14 22.94 -14.29
N LEU A 179 -4.85 22.10 -15.05
CA LEU A 179 -5.15 22.37 -16.45
C LEU A 179 -6.00 23.63 -16.60
N ALA A 180 -7.06 23.76 -15.80
CA ALA A 180 -7.93 24.93 -15.83
C ALA A 180 -7.19 26.23 -15.46
N LYS A 181 -6.26 26.18 -14.50
CA LYS A 181 -5.40 27.32 -14.15
C LYS A 181 -4.44 27.68 -15.29
N ALA A 182 -3.79 26.67 -15.89
CA ALA A 182 -2.87 26.88 -17.00
C ALA A 182 -3.59 27.48 -18.22
N ASP A 183 -4.78 27.00 -18.54
CA ASP A 183 -5.60 27.55 -19.63
C ASP A 183 -6.05 28.98 -19.34
N ALA A 184 -6.53 29.25 -18.12
CA ALA A 184 -6.92 30.60 -17.70
C ALA A 184 -5.75 31.59 -17.76
N ASP A 185 -4.56 31.18 -17.31
CA ASP A 185 -3.35 32.01 -17.39
C ASP A 185 -2.91 32.21 -18.84
N ALA A 186 -3.02 31.19 -19.69
CA ALA A 186 -2.68 31.31 -21.11
C ALA A 186 -3.62 32.27 -21.85
N GLU A 187 -4.93 32.21 -21.58
CA GLU A 187 -5.91 33.15 -22.15
C GLU A 187 -5.69 34.58 -21.63
N ARG A 188 -5.36 34.73 -20.34
CA ARG A 188 -5.03 36.04 -19.76
C ARG A 188 -3.81 36.66 -20.44
N ILE A 189 -2.72 35.91 -20.57
CA ILE A 189 -1.48 36.38 -21.22
C ILE A 189 -1.75 36.72 -22.70
N ARG A 190 -2.53 35.90 -23.41
CA ARG A 190 -2.91 36.20 -24.80
C ARG A 190 -3.74 37.47 -24.90
N GLY A 191 -4.73 37.65 -24.02
CA GLY A 191 -5.54 38.86 -23.97
C GLY A 191 -4.74 40.12 -23.64
N GLU A 192 -3.80 40.05 -22.69
CA GLU A 192 -2.88 41.14 -22.35
C GLU A 192 -1.98 41.51 -23.54
N ALA A 193 -1.38 40.50 -24.20
CA ALA A 193 -0.53 40.70 -25.36
C ALA A 193 -1.29 41.28 -26.57
N GLU A 194 -2.52 40.82 -26.82
CA GLU A 194 -3.38 41.36 -27.87
C GLU A 194 -3.78 42.80 -27.59
N ALA A 195 -4.15 43.12 -26.34
CA ALA A 195 -4.46 44.49 -25.93
C ALA A 195 -3.26 45.42 -26.09
N GLU A 196 -2.06 44.98 -25.70
CA GLU A 196 -0.83 45.74 -25.87
C GLU A 196 -0.49 45.95 -27.36
N ALA A 197 -0.60 44.89 -28.18
CA ALA A 197 -0.38 44.97 -29.62
C ALA A 197 -1.32 45.98 -30.28
N ILE A 198 -2.62 45.94 -29.95
CA ILE A 198 -3.61 46.90 -30.45
C ILE A 198 -3.30 48.32 -29.95
N ALA A 199 -2.87 48.48 -28.70
CA ALA A 199 -2.51 49.79 -28.16
C ALA A 199 -1.29 50.39 -28.88
N ILE A 200 -0.24 49.60 -29.14
CA ILE A 200 0.94 50.02 -29.90
C ILE A 200 0.54 50.38 -31.34
N LEU A 201 -0.28 49.53 -31.98
CA LEU A 201 -0.77 49.77 -33.34
C LEU A 201 -1.57 51.08 -33.42
N ASN A 202 -2.49 51.32 -32.48
CA ASN A 202 -3.26 52.55 -32.41
C ASN A 202 -2.38 53.78 -32.16
N LYS A 203 -1.38 53.68 -31.28
CA LYS A 203 -0.40 54.76 -31.04
C LYS A 203 0.40 55.08 -32.31
N ALA A 204 0.86 54.06 -33.03
CA ALA A 204 1.57 54.24 -34.30
C ALA A 204 0.66 54.90 -35.36
N HIS A 205 -0.60 54.48 -35.46
CA HIS A 205 -1.57 55.08 -36.38
C HIS A 205 -1.96 56.52 -36.02
N ALA A 206 -1.97 56.86 -34.73
CA ALA A 206 -2.28 58.21 -34.28
C ALA A 206 -1.19 59.24 -34.64
N GLN A 207 0.04 58.81 -34.98
CA GLN A 207 1.12 59.72 -35.38
C GLN A 207 0.82 60.44 -36.70
N ASP A 208 0.28 59.74 -37.70
CA ASP A 208 -0.20 60.33 -38.96
C ASP A 208 -1.41 59.54 -39.51
N PRO A 209 -2.64 59.96 -39.14
CA PRO A 209 -3.86 59.29 -39.59
C PRO A 209 -4.07 59.33 -41.10
N GLU A 210 -3.61 60.39 -41.77
CA GLU A 210 -3.79 60.57 -43.20
C GLU A 210 -2.83 59.66 -44.00
N PHE A 211 -1.59 59.50 -43.53
CA PHE A 211 -0.64 58.54 -44.13
C PHE A 211 -1.09 57.09 -43.95
N TYR A 212 -1.66 56.75 -42.79
CA TYR A 212 -2.25 55.43 -42.58
C TYR A 212 -3.43 55.15 -43.52
N ARG A 213 -4.36 56.11 -43.69
CA ARG A 213 -5.47 55.99 -44.65
C ARG A 213 -4.97 55.73 -46.07
N LEU A 214 -3.91 56.42 -46.48
CA LEU A 214 -3.26 56.21 -47.77
C LEU A 214 -2.71 54.78 -47.89
N MET A 215 -1.87 54.33 -46.95
CA MET A 215 -1.30 52.97 -46.99
C MET A 215 -2.37 51.87 -46.96
N ARG A 216 -3.39 52.01 -46.11
CA ARG A 216 -4.52 51.07 -46.05
C ARG A 216 -5.25 50.98 -47.40
N THR A 217 -5.42 52.11 -48.08
CA THR A 217 -6.05 52.16 -49.40
C THR A 217 -5.18 51.46 -50.46
N LEU A 218 -3.86 51.66 -50.42
CA LEU A 218 -2.92 50.97 -51.32
C LEU A 218 -2.82 49.46 -51.09
N ASP A 219 -2.82 49.00 -49.83
CA ASP A 219 -2.88 47.57 -49.51
C ASP A 219 -4.19 46.93 -49.96
N THR A 220 -5.29 47.67 -49.82
CA THR A 220 -6.61 47.25 -50.32
C THR A 220 -6.60 47.15 -51.85
N TYR A 221 -6.01 48.13 -52.54
CA TYR A 221 -5.78 48.05 -53.99
C TYR A 221 -4.98 46.82 -54.37
N ARG A 222 -3.86 46.54 -53.69
CA ARG A 222 -3.03 45.36 -53.96
C ARG A 222 -3.79 44.04 -53.76
N THR A 223 -4.71 43.99 -52.80
CA THR A 223 -5.48 42.78 -52.49
C THR A 223 -6.62 42.54 -53.49
N ILE A 224 -7.25 43.61 -53.97
CA ILE A 224 -8.47 43.55 -54.77
C ILE A 224 -8.17 43.60 -56.28
N LEU A 225 -7.10 44.30 -56.71
CA LEU A 225 -6.68 44.42 -58.11
C LEU A 225 -5.75 43.27 -58.49
N ASN A 226 -6.33 42.12 -58.80
CA ASN A 226 -5.63 41.02 -59.48
C ASN A 226 -5.83 41.12 -61.00
N GLU A 227 -4.93 40.55 -61.81
CA GLU A 227 -4.94 40.60 -63.28
C GLU A 227 -6.24 40.11 -63.95
N ARG A 228 -7.13 39.44 -63.19
CA ARG A 228 -8.41 38.87 -63.67
C ARG A 228 -9.66 39.52 -63.06
N THR A 229 -9.52 40.58 -62.26
CA THR A 229 -10.66 41.18 -61.56
C THR A 229 -11.11 42.47 -62.27
N THR A 230 -12.33 42.47 -62.81
CA THR A 230 -13.00 43.70 -63.28
C THR A 230 -13.86 44.26 -62.15
N LEU A 231 -13.47 45.42 -61.60
CA LEU A 231 -14.23 46.12 -60.56
C LEU A 231 -15.16 47.17 -61.17
N VAL A 232 -16.43 47.12 -60.77
CA VAL A 232 -17.43 48.16 -61.06
C VAL A 232 -17.66 48.95 -59.77
N LEU A 233 -17.16 50.18 -59.74
CA LEU A 233 -17.25 51.08 -58.59
C LEU A 233 -18.04 52.33 -58.99
N SER A 234 -18.82 52.90 -58.07
CA SER A 234 -19.47 54.19 -58.33
C SER A 234 -18.44 55.34 -58.33
N ALA A 235 -18.71 56.39 -59.11
CA ALA A 235 -17.84 57.57 -59.21
C ALA A 235 -17.67 58.33 -57.87
N SER A 236 -18.51 58.07 -56.88
CA SER A 236 -18.44 58.67 -55.54
C SER A 236 -17.67 57.82 -54.52
N SER A 237 -17.13 56.66 -54.91
CA SER A 237 -16.42 55.76 -54.01
C SER A 237 -15.11 56.38 -53.52
N ALA A 238 -14.87 56.34 -52.21
CA ALA A 238 -13.58 56.75 -51.62
C ALA A 238 -12.39 55.98 -52.20
N LEU A 239 -12.64 54.77 -52.72
CA LEU A 239 -11.67 53.87 -53.33
C LEU A 239 -11.28 54.30 -54.77
N LEU A 240 -12.02 55.20 -55.43
CA LEU A 240 -11.66 55.72 -56.75
C LEU A 240 -10.93 57.07 -56.66
N LYS A 241 -11.19 57.85 -55.60
CA LYS A 241 -10.67 59.21 -55.42
C LYS A 241 -9.14 59.31 -55.56
N LEU A 242 -8.39 58.39 -54.95
CA LEU A 242 -6.92 58.41 -55.02
C LEU A 242 -6.38 58.15 -56.44
N LEU A 243 -7.09 57.34 -57.24
CA LEU A 243 -6.71 57.01 -58.63
C LEU A 243 -7.09 58.12 -59.62
N THR A 244 -8.14 58.90 -59.31
CA THR A 244 -8.64 59.97 -60.18
C THR A 244 -8.08 61.35 -59.84
N GLU A 245 -7.89 61.65 -58.55
CA GLU A 245 -7.48 62.99 -58.06
C GLU A 245 -5.98 63.06 -57.75
N GLY A 246 -5.28 61.92 -57.69
CA GLY A 246 -3.85 61.84 -57.37
C GLY A 246 -3.54 61.98 -55.88
N ILE A 247 -2.26 61.85 -55.51
CA ILE A 247 -1.80 62.01 -54.12
C ILE A 247 -1.84 63.51 -53.78
N PRO A 248 -2.56 63.94 -52.73
CA PRO A 248 -2.56 65.35 -52.32
C PRO A 248 -1.16 65.77 -51.86
N ASP A 249 -0.67 66.91 -52.36
CA ASP A 249 0.66 67.44 -52.07
C ASP A 249 0.77 67.90 -50.59
N ARG A 250 1.81 67.46 -49.89
CA ARG A 250 2.02 67.74 -48.46
C ARG A 250 3.30 68.55 -48.25
N SER A 251 3.21 69.87 -48.41
CA SER A 251 4.25 70.80 -48.00
C SER A 251 3.93 71.45 -46.64
N ALA A 252 4.13 70.73 -45.53
CA ALA A 252 4.36 71.32 -44.22
C ALA A 252 5.05 70.31 -43.28
N PRO A 253 6.17 70.68 -42.62
CA PRO A 253 6.83 69.82 -41.65
C PRO A 253 5.97 69.71 -40.37
N LEU A 254 5.96 68.52 -39.76
CA LEU A 254 5.28 68.28 -38.50
C LEU A 254 5.70 69.30 -37.42
N PRO A 255 4.80 69.76 -36.54
CA PRO A 255 5.23 70.44 -35.33
C PRO A 255 6.04 69.46 -34.48
N SER A 256 7.33 69.74 -34.34
CA SER A 256 8.18 69.16 -33.31
C SER A 256 7.64 69.55 -31.94
N SER A 257 6.92 68.65 -31.28
CA SER A 257 6.78 68.73 -29.83
C SER A 257 8.06 68.17 -29.22
N GLY A 258 9.01 69.07 -28.99
CA GLY A 258 10.09 68.86 -28.04
C GLY A 258 9.77 69.65 -26.76
N LYS A 259 9.94 69.00 -25.61
CA LYS A 259 10.68 69.49 -24.43
C LYS A 259 11.18 68.29 -23.62
N ASP A 260 12.46 67.97 -23.77
CA ASP A 260 13.53 68.02 -22.73
C ASP A 260 13.10 67.73 -21.28
N THR A 261 13.77 66.97 -20.41
CA THR A 261 15.11 66.35 -20.29
C THR A 261 15.04 65.61 -18.92
N GLU A 262 15.66 64.46 -18.69
CA GLU A 262 16.98 64.36 -18.02
C GLU A 262 17.48 62.91 -17.98
N SER A 263 18.77 62.76 -18.34
CA SER A 263 19.82 61.86 -17.81
C SER A 263 19.52 60.38 -17.51
N GLU A 264 20.38 59.40 -17.81
CA GLU A 264 21.73 59.36 -18.39
C GLU A 264 22.08 57.87 -18.62
N ASN A 265 22.99 57.62 -19.56
CA ASN A 265 23.87 56.45 -19.69
C ASN A 265 23.31 55.06 -20.05
N GLY A 266 23.86 54.55 -21.16
CA GLY A 266 24.38 53.17 -21.17
C GLY A 266 24.15 52.33 -22.42
N ALA A 267 24.99 52.57 -23.45
CA ALA A 267 25.54 51.58 -24.38
C ALA A 267 24.60 50.78 -25.32
N ALA A 268 24.79 51.00 -26.63
CA ALA A 268 24.57 49.98 -27.66
C ALA A 268 25.64 48.87 -27.53
N PRO A 269 25.43 47.62 -28.03
CA PRO A 269 25.37 47.41 -29.47
C PRO A 269 24.33 46.37 -29.95
N THR A 270 24.17 46.38 -31.28
CA THR A 270 23.49 45.44 -32.18
C THR A 270 23.57 43.94 -31.79
N PRO A 271 22.60 43.15 -32.27
CA PRO A 271 22.94 42.01 -33.14
C PRO A 271 22.03 41.99 -34.37
N ASP A 272 22.57 42.05 -35.58
CA ASP A 272 23.13 40.93 -36.36
C ASP A 272 22.17 39.73 -36.51
N VAL A 273 21.60 39.65 -37.71
CA VAL A 273 20.84 38.51 -38.22
C VAL A 273 21.83 37.60 -38.91
N THR A 274 22.24 36.49 -38.28
CA THR A 274 22.34 35.14 -38.91
C THR A 274 22.96 34.07 -37.98
N GLN A 275 22.44 32.84 -38.13
CA GLN A 275 22.94 31.55 -37.61
C GLN A 275 22.76 31.34 -36.09
N ARG A 276 22.40 30.16 -35.57
CA ARG A 276 22.49 28.79 -36.06
C ARG A 276 21.57 27.94 -35.17
N ARG A 277 21.10 26.84 -35.74
CA ARG A 277 20.39 25.74 -35.06
C ARG A 277 21.02 25.38 -33.70
N SER A 278 20.23 25.42 -32.65
CA SER A 278 20.40 24.55 -31.49
C SER A 278 19.02 24.13 -30.97
N SER A 279 18.78 22.83 -31.02
CA SER A 279 17.60 22.16 -30.47
C SER A 279 17.43 22.46 -28.98
N PRO A 280 16.18 22.59 -28.48
CA PRO A 280 15.85 22.15 -27.14
C PRO A 280 15.34 20.71 -27.20
N ALA A 281 16.01 19.85 -26.43
CA ALA A 281 15.66 18.46 -26.25
C ALA A 281 14.23 18.30 -25.69
N ALA A 282 13.50 17.36 -26.27
CA ALA A 282 12.24 16.84 -25.74
C ALA A 282 12.45 16.23 -24.33
N PRO A 283 11.47 16.32 -23.42
CA PRO A 283 11.52 15.58 -22.17
C PRO A 283 11.29 14.09 -22.47
N GLN A 284 12.27 13.25 -22.12
CA GLN A 284 12.12 11.79 -22.16
C GLN A 284 11.19 11.31 -21.04
N PRO A 285 10.27 10.37 -21.31
CA PRO A 285 9.61 9.61 -20.26
C PRO A 285 10.41 8.33 -19.92
N GLY A 286 10.59 8.08 -18.62
CA GLY A 286 10.60 6.72 -18.08
C GLY A 286 11.96 6.01 -17.93
N ALA A 287 12.59 6.18 -16.76
CA ALA A 287 13.46 5.14 -16.20
C ALA A 287 12.58 4.16 -15.38
N ARG A 288 12.18 3.06 -16.02
CA ARG A 288 11.76 1.83 -15.32
C ARG A 288 13.02 1.11 -14.85
N VAL A 289 13.07 0.84 -13.55
CA VAL A 289 14.04 -0.07 -12.92
C VAL A 289 13.81 -1.49 -13.46
N ALA A 290 14.91 -2.14 -13.82
CA ALA A 290 14.96 -3.52 -14.27
C ALA A 290 14.51 -4.49 -13.17
N ALA A 291 13.62 -5.42 -13.54
CA ALA A 291 13.49 -6.71 -12.89
C ALA A 291 13.50 -7.78 -14.00
N GLU A 292 14.66 -8.40 -14.09
CA GLU A 292 15.03 -9.74 -14.54
C GLU A 292 13.98 -10.61 -15.26
N SER A 293 14.41 -11.08 -16.44
CA SER A 293 13.77 -12.03 -17.32
C SER A 293 14.04 -13.47 -16.87
N ALA A 294 12.99 -14.25 -16.63
CA ALA A 294 12.99 -15.69 -16.83
C ALA A 294 11.55 -16.20 -17.10
N ALA A 295 11.16 -16.23 -18.38
CA ALA A 295 10.00 -17.01 -18.83
C ALA A 295 10.39 -17.80 -20.07
N SER A 296 10.69 -19.08 -19.85
CA SER A 296 10.73 -20.10 -20.88
C SER A 296 9.30 -20.54 -21.20
N SER A 297 8.93 -20.48 -22.48
CA SER A 297 7.87 -21.28 -23.07
C SER A 297 8.46 -21.96 -24.29
N PRO A 298 8.07 -23.22 -24.55
CA PRO A 298 7.26 -23.40 -25.75
C PRO A 298 6.15 -24.44 -25.59
N GLY A 299 5.08 -24.28 -26.38
CA GLY A 299 4.16 -25.38 -26.67
C GLY A 299 2.74 -24.93 -27.02
N ARG A 300 2.45 -24.76 -28.31
CA ARG A 300 1.11 -24.52 -28.84
C ARG A 300 0.65 -25.73 -29.68
N SER A 301 -0.59 -26.17 -29.42
CA SER A 301 -1.59 -26.82 -30.32
C SER A 301 -1.51 -28.32 -30.66
N PRO A 302 -2.61 -28.98 -31.13
CA PRO A 302 -4.02 -28.51 -31.30
C PRO A 302 -5.16 -29.49 -30.89
N ALA A 303 -6.39 -28.95 -30.82
CA ALA A 303 -7.72 -29.46 -31.22
C ALA A 303 -8.18 -30.94 -31.03
N GLN A 304 -9.34 -31.11 -30.37
CA GLN A 304 -10.32 -32.21 -30.58
C GLN A 304 -11.67 -31.80 -29.93
N LYS A 305 -12.67 -31.28 -30.66
CA LYS A 305 -13.76 -31.94 -31.41
C LYS A 305 -14.70 -32.80 -30.55
N ASP A 306 -15.95 -32.32 -30.38
CA ASP A 306 -17.12 -33.00 -29.81
C ASP A 306 -17.40 -34.37 -30.50
N PRO A 307 -18.22 -35.25 -29.88
CA PRO A 307 -19.65 -35.19 -30.19
C PRO A 307 -20.60 -35.58 -29.04
N VAL A 308 -21.83 -35.05 -29.12
CA VAL A 308 -23.07 -35.56 -28.50
C VAL A 308 -23.88 -36.26 -29.61
N PRO A 309 -24.61 -37.33 -29.29
CA PRO A 309 -26.06 -37.31 -29.49
C PRO A 309 -26.87 -37.54 -28.20
#